data_AF-A0A923BVK0-F1
#
_entry.id   AF-A0A923BVK0-F1
#
_cell.length_a   1.000
_cell.length_b   1.000
_cell.length_c   1.000
_cell.angle_alpha   90.00
_cell.angle_beta   90.00
_cell.angle_gamma   90.00
#
_symmetry.space_group_name_H-M   'P 1'
#
loop_
_entity.id
_entity.type
_entity.pdbx_description
1 polymer ?
#
loop_
_entity_poly.entity_id
_entity_poly.type
_entity_poly.pdbx_seq_one_letter_code
_entity_poly.pdbx_strand_id
1 'polypeptide(L)'
;LPYIAIAMGSFVMLVLIALIVFAVPIKGSAWVLGLATLLYVSATTGFGQLISSFTRTQVAAVFATAILSIIPAVNFSGLMVPVASLSGGGRMIGMSLPPAWYQPVSVGVFTKGLGAAELWPNLLALGGFFLLFLVVAQLALRKQEA
;
A
#
# COMPACT_ATOMS: atom_id res chain seq x y z
N LEU A 1 8.53 -8.82 9.26
CA LEU A 1 9.78 -8.02 9.18
C LEU A 1 10.60 -8.30 7.90
N PRO A 2 10.96 -9.54 7.54
CA PRO A 2 11.76 -9.79 6.31
C PRO A 2 11.12 -9.25 5.03
N TYR A 3 9.81 -9.46 4.84
CA TYR A 3 9.07 -8.96 3.68
C TYR A 3 9.08 -7.43 3.57
N ILE A 4 8.99 -6.73 4.71
CA ILE A 4 9.06 -5.26 4.76
C ILE A 4 10.45 -4.79 4.35
N ALA A 5 11.51 -5.42 4.84
CA ALA A 5 12.89 -5.06 4.48
C ALA A 5 13.14 -5.23 2.97
N ILE A 6 12.69 -6.35 2.39
CA ILE A 6 12.78 -6.59 0.94
C ILE A 6 12.01 -5.51 0.17
N ALA A 7 10.77 -5.23 0.56
CA ALA A 7 9.94 -4.22 -0.10
C ALA A 7 10.54 -2.80 -0.01
N MET A 8 11.15 -2.45 1.13
CA MET A 8 11.86 -1.17 1.29
C MET A 8 13.13 -1.11 0.42
N GLY A 9 13.86 -2.22 0.29
CA GLY A 9 14.97 -2.32 -0.66
C GLY A 9 14.51 -2.12 -2.10
N SER A 10 13.41 -2.77 -2.50
CA SER A 10 12.79 -2.57 -3.81
C SER A 10 12.33 -1.13 -4.01
N PHE A 11 11.77 -0.49 -2.99
CA PHE A 11 11.39 0.93 -3.04
C PHE A 11 12.60 1.83 -3.32
N VAL A 12 13.70 1.66 -2.58
CA VAL A 12 14.93 2.44 -2.81
C VAL A 12 15.43 2.24 -4.24
N MET A 13 15.46 0.99 -4.72
CA MET A 13 15.84 0.69 -6.10
C MET A 13 14.94 1.40 -7.12
N LEU A 14 13.62 1.35 -6.93
CA LEU A 14 12.66 2.02 -7.82
C LEU A 14 12.80 3.55 -7.79
N VAL A 15 13.07 4.15 -6.63
CA VAL A 15 13.35 5.58 -6.51
C VAL A 15 14.64 5.94 -7.24
N LEU A 16 15.71 5.15 -7.08
CA LEU A 16 16.97 5.38 -7.80
C LEU A 16 16.77 5.28 -9.31
N ILE A 17 16.00 4.31 -9.79
CA ILE A 17 15.65 4.20 -11.21
C ILE A 17 14.86 5.44 -11.68
N ALA A 18 13.86 5.89 -10.90
CA ALA A 18 13.09 7.10 -11.22
C ALA A 18 13.99 8.34 -11.34
N LEU A 19 14.94 8.51 -10.43
CA LEU A 19 15.85 9.66 -10.40
C LEU A 19 16.93 9.59 -11.49
N ILE A 20 17.56 8.43 -11.69
CA ILE A 20 18.75 8.30 -12.52
C ILE A 20 18.38 7.97 -13.98
N VAL A 21 17.47 7.00 -14.19
CA VAL A 21 17.13 6.51 -15.53
C VAL A 21 16.06 7.39 -16.17
N PHE A 22 15.01 7.70 -15.41
CA PHE A 22 13.88 8.49 -15.93
C PHE A 22 14.03 9.99 -15.70
N ALA A 23 15.06 10.42 -14.98
CA ALA A 23 15.29 11.83 -14.63
C ALA A 23 14.06 12.53 -14.03
N VAL A 24 13.27 11.80 -13.22
CA VAL A 24 12.07 12.33 -12.55
C VAL A 24 12.44 12.70 -11.12
N PRO A 25 12.73 13.99 -10.82
CA PRO A 25 13.14 14.40 -9.49
C PRO A 25 11.99 14.28 -8.49
N ILE A 26 12.33 13.98 -7.23
CA ILE A 26 11.41 14.16 -6.11
C ILE A 26 11.29 15.67 -5.86
N LYS A 27 10.10 16.23 -6.09
CA LYS A 27 9.81 17.65 -5.85
C LYS A 27 9.36 17.93 -4.42
N GLY A 28 8.69 16.95 -3.80
CA GLY A 28 8.13 17.05 -2.46
C GLY A 28 9.05 16.47 -1.39
N SER A 29 8.47 16.02 -0.29
CA SER A 29 9.25 15.46 0.82
C SER A 29 9.59 13.98 0.58
N ALA A 30 10.87 13.68 0.35
CA ALA A 30 11.39 12.32 0.27
C ALA A 30 11.16 11.53 1.58
N TRP A 31 11.17 12.21 2.72
CA TRP A 31 10.87 11.61 4.02
C TRP A 31 9.41 11.14 4.11
N VAL A 32 8.46 11.97 3.65
CA VAL A 32 7.04 11.62 3.59
C VAL A 32 6.81 10.43 2.67
N LEU A 33 7.49 10.41 1.52
CA LEU A 33 7.43 9.27 0.60
C LEU A 33 7.95 8.00 1.29
N GLY A 34 9.12 8.05 1.91
CA GLY A 34 9.70 6.90 2.62
C GLY A 34 8.81 6.38 3.76
N LEU A 35 8.24 7.27 4.57
CA LEU A 35 7.32 6.91 5.65
C LEU A 35 6.02 6.30 5.11
N ALA A 36 5.42 6.91 4.09
CA ALA A 36 4.23 6.36 3.46
C ALA A 36 4.48 4.99 2.85
N THR A 37 5.63 4.79 2.20
CA THR A 37 6.04 3.48 1.69
C THR A 37 6.14 2.48 2.83
N LEU A 38 6.82 2.82 3.93
CA LEU A 38 6.96 1.93 5.08
C LEU A 38 5.59 1.51 5.63
N LEU A 39 4.67 2.46 5.81
CA LEU A 39 3.31 2.18 6.27
C LEU A 39 2.54 1.31 5.26
N TYR A 40 2.64 1.63 3.98
CA TYR A 40 1.99 0.89 2.90
C TYR A 40 2.48 -0.57 2.82
N VAL A 41 3.80 -0.79 2.80
CA VAL A 41 4.36 -2.16 2.72
C VAL A 41 4.08 -2.95 3.99
N SER A 42 4.00 -2.28 5.14
CA SER A 42 3.59 -2.92 6.40
C SER A 42 2.12 -3.34 6.36
N ALA A 43 1.24 -2.47 5.84
CA ALA A 43 -0.17 -2.78 5.66
C ALA A 43 -0.39 -3.93 4.67
N THR A 44 0.27 -3.91 3.51
CA THR A 44 0.11 -4.98 2.51
C THR A 44 0.75 -6.30 2.95
N THR A 45 1.83 -6.25 3.75
CA THR A 45 2.36 -7.44 4.42
C THR A 45 1.33 -8.02 5.39
N GLY A 46 0.72 -7.19 6.24
CA GLY A 46 -0.35 -7.60 7.15
C GLY A 46 -1.55 -8.19 6.42
N PHE A 47 -1.93 -7.60 5.28
CA PHE A 47 -2.99 -8.14 4.42
C PHE A 47 -2.64 -9.54 3.89
N GLY A 48 -1.42 -9.75 3.40
CA GLY A 48 -0.98 -11.08 2.97
C GLY A 48 -0.98 -12.11 4.10
N GLN A 49 -0.58 -11.71 5.32
CA GLN A 49 -0.64 -12.57 6.50
C GLN A 49 -2.08 -12.92 6.88
N LEU A 50 -2.99 -11.95 6.82
CA LEU A 50 -4.41 -12.17 7.05
C LEU A 50 -4.96 -13.22 6.08
N ILE A 51 -4.70 -13.08 4.78
CA ILE A 51 -5.13 -14.07 3.78
C ILE A 51 -4.51 -15.44 4.07
N SER A 52 -3.23 -15.51 4.43
CA SER A 52 -2.58 -16.80 4.73
C SER A 52 -3.23 -17.56 5.87
N SER A 53 -3.83 -16.85 6.84
CA SER A 53 -4.53 -17.44 8.00
C SER A 53 -5.82 -18.19 7.62
N PHE A 54 -6.32 -17.99 6.39
CA PHE A 54 -7.52 -18.67 5.87
C PHE A 54 -7.21 -19.67 4.77
N THR A 55 -5.93 -19.93 4.48
CA THR A 55 -5.51 -20.84 3.41
C THR A 55 -4.66 -21.98 3.95
N ARG A 56 -4.76 -23.16 3.32
CA ARG A 56 -4.02 -24.35 3.75
C ARG A 56 -2.62 -24.47 3.14
N THR A 57 -2.33 -23.76 2.06
CA THR A 57 -1.04 -23.84 1.36
C THR A 57 -0.50 -22.45 1.05
N GLN A 58 0.83 -22.34 1.08
CA GLN A 58 1.52 -21.09 0.75
C GLN A 58 1.22 -20.64 -0.69
N VAL A 59 1.14 -21.58 -1.63
CA VAL A 59 0.81 -21.28 -3.03
C VAL A 59 -0.58 -20.66 -3.14
N ALA A 60 -1.59 -21.23 -2.46
CA ALA A 60 -2.94 -20.65 -2.44
C ALA A 60 -2.96 -19.25 -1.80
N ALA A 61 -2.23 -19.05 -0.70
CA ALA A 61 -2.11 -17.75 -0.03
C ALA A 61 -1.57 -16.66 -0.97
N VAL A 62 -0.50 -16.97 -1.69
CA VAL A 62 0.15 -16.03 -2.63
C VAL A 62 -0.79 -15.67 -3.77
N PHE A 63 -1.42 -16.66 -4.42
CA PHE A 63 -2.35 -16.39 -5.52
C PHE A 63 -3.59 -15.62 -5.06
N ALA A 64 -4.19 -16.00 -3.93
CA ALA A 64 -5.35 -15.30 -3.38
C ALA A 64 -5.01 -13.85 -3.04
N THR A 65 -3.87 -13.62 -2.36
CA THR A 65 -3.41 -12.27 -2.05
C THR A 65 -3.17 -11.45 -3.32
N ALA A 66 -2.54 -12.04 -4.33
CA ALA A 66 -2.26 -11.35 -5.59
C ALA A 66 -3.55 -10.94 -6.31
N ILE A 67 -4.52 -11.86 -6.49
CA ILE A 67 -5.79 -11.56 -7.17
C ILE A 67 -6.56 -10.48 -6.41
N LEU A 68 -6.70 -10.62 -5.09
CA LEU A 68 -7.47 -9.71 -4.26
C LEU A 68 -6.82 -8.32 -4.11
N SER A 69 -5.51 -8.22 -4.26
CA SER A 69 -4.80 -6.94 -4.15
C SER A 69 -4.60 -6.23 -5.50
N ILE A 70 -4.22 -6.96 -6.56
CA ILE A 70 -3.87 -6.36 -7.84
C ILE A 70 -5.09 -5.76 -8.52
N ILE A 71 -6.21 -6.50 -8.56
CA ILE A 71 -7.42 -6.02 -9.26
C ILE A 71 -7.87 -4.68 -8.68
N PRO A 72 -8.04 -4.51 -7.35
CA PRO A 72 -8.41 -3.21 -6.81
C PRO A 72 -7.31 -2.17 -6.88
N ALA A 73 -6.05 -2.56 -6.69
CA ALA A 73 -4.92 -1.64 -6.77
C ALA A 73 -4.79 -1.01 -8.15
N VAL A 74 -5.02 -1.75 -9.23
CA VAL A 74 -4.91 -1.20 -10.58
C VAL A 74 -6.16 -0.38 -10.96
N ASN A 75 -7.35 -0.89 -10.63
CA ASN A 75 -8.59 -0.30 -11.13
C ASN A 75 -9.14 0.84 -10.26
N PHE A 76 -8.92 0.83 -8.95
CA PHE A 76 -9.63 1.73 -8.02
C PHE A 76 -8.71 2.58 -7.12
N SER A 77 -7.39 2.46 -7.24
CA SER A 77 -6.43 3.20 -6.37
C SER A 77 -6.17 4.64 -6.79
N GLY A 78 -6.61 5.07 -7.98
CA GLY A 78 -6.12 6.32 -8.56
C GLY A 78 -5.01 6.14 -9.59
N LEU A 79 -4.55 4.90 -9.86
CA LEU A 79 -3.52 4.62 -10.86
C LEU A 79 -4.00 4.93 -12.28
N MET A 80 -5.15 4.36 -12.68
CA MET A 80 -5.73 4.56 -14.02
C MET A 80 -6.63 5.80 -14.06
N VAL A 81 -7.52 5.94 -13.07
CA VAL A 81 -8.49 7.04 -12.95
C VAL A 81 -8.46 7.55 -11.51
N PRO A 82 -8.38 8.87 -11.26
CA PRO A 82 -8.34 9.42 -9.92
C PRO A 82 -9.52 8.94 -9.05
N VAL A 83 -9.24 8.57 -7.79
CA VAL A 83 -10.27 8.07 -6.85
C VAL A 83 -11.39 9.09 -6.62
N ALA A 84 -11.07 10.39 -6.68
CA ALA A 84 -12.04 11.47 -6.56
C ALA A 84 -13.09 11.48 -7.69
N SER A 85 -12.75 10.92 -8.86
CA SER A 85 -13.65 10.82 -10.02
C SER A 85 -14.51 9.56 -10.01
N LEU A 86 -14.23 8.59 -9.12
CA LEU A 86 -15.04 7.39 -8.96
C LEU A 86 -16.31 7.70 -8.16
N SER A 87 -17.42 7.06 -8.52
CA SER A 87 -18.71 7.15 -7.81
C SER A 87 -19.18 5.78 -7.32
N GLY A 88 -20.10 5.78 -6.35
CA GLY A 88 -20.73 4.57 -5.82
C GLY A 88 -19.74 3.51 -5.34
N GLY A 89 -19.97 2.26 -5.74
CA GLY A 89 -19.20 1.10 -5.30
C GLY A 89 -17.72 1.13 -5.68
N GLY A 90 -17.35 1.70 -6.83
CA GLY A 90 -15.95 1.77 -7.26
C GLY A 90 -15.09 2.62 -6.32
N ARG A 91 -15.64 3.75 -5.84
CA ARG A 91 -14.98 4.59 -4.84
C ARG A 91 -14.86 3.89 -3.49
N MET A 92 -15.90 3.15 -3.08
CA MET A 92 -15.87 2.37 -1.84
C MET A 92 -14.78 1.31 -1.87
N ILE A 93 -14.68 0.54 -2.97
CA ILE A 93 -13.63 -0.47 -3.14
C ILE A 93 -12.26 0.17 -3.09
N GLY A 94 -12.04 1.26 -3.82
CA GLY A 94 -10.78 1.99 -3.79
C GLY A 94 -10.39 2.42 -2.39
N MET A 95 -11.26 3.17 -1.71
CA MET A 95 -10.97 3.72 -0.38
C MET A 95 -10.82 2.65 0.72
N SER A 96 -11.33 1.43 0.49
CA SER A 96 -11.22 0.30 1.42
C SER A 96 -9.85 -0.38 1.44
N LEU A 97 -8.90 0.01 0.58
CA LEU A 97 -7.61 -0.64 0.47
C LEU A 97 -6.42 0.36 0.50
N PRO A 98 -5.26 -0.05 1.03
CA PRO A 98 -4.08 0.81 1.12
C PRO A 98 -3.62 1.48 -0.19
N PRO A 99 -3.69 0.85 -1.38
CA PRO A 99 -3.22 1.44 -2.62
C PRO A 99 -3.87 2.80 -2.94
N ALA A 100 -5.16 2.98 -2.63
CA ALA A 100 -5.85 4.25 -2.87
C ALA A 100 -5.32 5.42 -2.04
N TRP A 101 -4.64 5.11 -0.93
CA TRP A 101 -4.05 6.10 -0.04
C TRP A 101 -2.57 6.30 -0.32
N TYR A 102 -1.87 5.29 -0.82
CA TYR A 102 -0.45 5.40 -1.21
C TYR A 102 -0.27 6.09 -2.56
N GLN A 103 -1.13 5.82 -3.55
CA GLN A 103 -1.01 6.37 -4.90
C GLN A 103 -0.96 7.91 -4.93
N PRO A 104 -1.82 8.65 -4.19
CA PRO A 104 -1.74 10.11 -4.14
C PRO A 104 -0.47 10.65 -3.48
N VAL A 105 0.13 9.91 -2.52
CA VAL A 105 1.42 10.29 -1.91
C VAL A 105 2.52 10.18 -2.96
N SER A 106 2.61 9.03 -3.62
CA SER A 106 3.65 8.78 -4.64
C SER A 106 3.60 9.84 -5.74
N VAL A 107 2.43 10.01 -6.37
CA VAL A 107 2.24 11.03 -7.41
C VAL A 107 2.43 12.43 -6.86
N GLY A 108 1.90 12.74 -5.67
CA GLY A 108 1.99 14.06 -5.04
C GLY A 108 3.43 14.51 -4.78
N VAL A 109 4.27 13.61 -4.27
CA VAL A 109 5.67 13.90 -3.96
C VAL A 109 6.50 14.05 -5.24
N PHE A 110 6.32 13.19 -6.24
CA PHE A 110 7.08 13.29 -7.49
C PHE A 110 6.62 14.44 -8.40
N THR A 111 5.31 14.69 -8.49
CA THR A 111 4.77 15.58 -9.53
C THR A 111 4.35 16.95 -9.02
N LYS A 112 3.84 17.03 -7.78
CA LYS A 112 3.18 18.23 -7.22
C LYS A 112 3.96 18.92 -6.10
N GLY A 113 5.07 18.36 -5.64
CA GLY A 113 5.86 18.97 -4.58
C GLY A 113 5.24 18.87 -3.19
N LEU A 114 4.32 17.92 -2.95
CA LEU A 114 3.58 17.83 -1.70
C LEU A 114 4.45 17.31 -0.54
N GLY A 115 4.18 17.82 0.66
CA GLY A 115 4.84 17.46 1.91
C GLY A 115 3.89 16.85 2.92
N ALA A 116 4.28 16.89 4.20
CA ALA A 116 3.51 16.26 5.27
C ALA A 116 2.19 17.01 5.55
N ALA A 117 2.17 18.33 5.37
CA ALA A 117 1.00 19.17 5.62
C ALA A 117 -0.18 18.81 4.71
N GLU A 118 0.09 18.36 3.48
CA GLU A 118 -0.95 17.98 2.53
C GLU A 118 -1.26 16.48 2.57
N LEU A 119 -0.30 15.65 2.97
CA LEU A 119 -0.38 14.19 2.86
C LEU A 119 -0.61 13.47 4.20
N TRP A 120 -0.73 14.18 5.32
CA TRP A 120 -1.03 13.56 6.62
C TRP A 120 -2.30 12.69 6.63
N PRO A 121 -3.41 12.99 5.90
CA PRO A 121 -4.58 12.11 5.92
C PRO A 121 -4.27 10.76 5.28
N ASN A 122 -3.45 10.75 4.23
CA ASN A 122 -2.98 9.52 3.58
C ASN A 122 -2.08 8.71 4.50
N LEU A 123 -1.16 9.37 5.23
CA LEU A 123 -0.32 8.70 6.22
C LEU A 123 -1.14 8.05 7.33
N LEU A 124 -2.14 8.77 7.86
CA LEU A 124 -3.04 8.23 8.88
C LEU A 124 -3.84 7.04 8.37
N ALA A 125 -4.39 7.12 7.16
CA ALA A 125 -5.13 6.01 6.58
C ALA A 125 -4.24 4.77 6.41
N LEU A 126 -3.01 4.94 5.89
CA LEU A 126 -2.04 3.85 5.75
C LEU A 126 -1.66 3.24 7.10
N GLY A 127 -1.43 4.07 8.12
CA GLY A 127 -1.20 3.60 9.49
C GLY A 127 -2.40 2.84 10.06
N GLY A 128 -3.62 3.33 9.81
CA GLY A 128 -4.86 2.67 10.19
C GLY A 128 -5.01 1.29 9.54
N PHE A 129 -4.73 1.16 8.24
CA PHE A 129 -4.74 -0.14 7.56
C PHE A 129 -3.68 -1.09 8.10
N PHE A 130 -2.47 -0.60 8.38
CA PHE A 130 -1.43 -1.42 8.99
C PHE A 130 -1.90 -2.01 10.33
N LEU A 131 -2.41 -1.17 11.23
CA LEU A 131 -2.91 -1.63 12.53
C LEU A 131 -4.09 -2.58 12.37
N LEU A 132 -5.04 -2.26 11.49
CA LEU A 132 -6.21 -3.10 11.21
C LEU A 132 -5.79 -4.50 10.75
N PHE A 133 -5.00 -4.60 9.69
CA PHE A 133 -4.62 -5.90 9.15
C PHE A 133 -3.74 -6.69 10.10
N LEU A 134 -2.84 -6.03 10.84
CA LEU A 134 -2.02 -6.69 11.84
C LEU A 134 -2.89 -7.30 12.95
N VAL A 135 -3.80 -6.50 13.54
CA VAL A 135 -4.67 -6.96 14.63
C VAL A 135 -5.57 -8.10 14.15
N VAL A 136 -6.21 -7.95 12.99
CA VAL A 136 -7.12 -8.98 12.46
C VAL A 136 -6.36 -10.25 12.11
N ALA A 137 -5.16 -10.16 11.53
CA ALA A 137 -4.33 -11.34 11.24
C ALA A 137 -3.94 -12.09 12.52
N GLN A 138 -3.54 -11.38 13.58
CA GLN A 138 -3.20 -11.98 14.87
C GLN A 138 -4.41 -12.70 15.52
N LEU A 139 -5.60 -12.10 15.44
CA LEU A 139 -6.83 -12.73 15.94
C LEU A 139 -7.22 -13.95 15.11
N ALA A 140 -7.05 -13.91 13.79
CA ALA A 140 -7.34 -15.02 12.90
C ALA A 140 -6.37 -16.20 13.10
N LEU A 141 -5.08 -15.92 13.31
CA LEU A 141 -4.06 -16.95 13.60
C LEU A 141 -4.40 -17.74 14.87
N ARG A 142 -4.80 -17.06 15.96
CA ARG A 142 -5.22 -17.73 17.20
C ARG A 142 -6.38 -18.70 17.00
N LYS A 143 -7.30 -18.37 16.09
CA LYS A 143 -8.43 -19.26 15.73
C LYS A 143 -7.98 -20.47 14.91
N GLN A 144 -6.90 -20.37 14.15
CA GLN A 144 -6.37 -21.49 13.38
C GLN A 144 -5.65 -22.52 14.28
N GLU A 145 -5.07 -22.06 15.40
CA GLU A 145 -4.33 -22.90 16.35
C GLU A 145 -5.21 -23.49 17.48
N ALA A 146 -6.44 -22.99 17.66
CA ALA A 146 -7.41 -23.44 18.67
C ALA A 146 -8.38 -24.49 18.10
#